data_AF-A0A3S0ZIX4-F1
#
_entry.id   AF-A0A3S0ZIX4-F1
#
_cell.length_a   1.000
_cell.length_b   1.000
_cell.length_c   1.000
_cell.angle_alpha   90.00
_cell.angle_beta   90.00
_cell.angle_gamma   90.00
#
_symmetry.space_group_name_H-M   'P 1'
#
loop_
_entity.id
_entity.type
_entity.pdbx_description
1 polymer ?
#
loop_
_entity_poly.entity_id
_entity_poly.type
_entity_poly.pdbx_seq_one_letter_code
_entity_poly.pdbx_strand_id
1 'polypeptide(L)'
;MTDFYLLVNFVVSLLGINTFLIILFLSVVAVDSSKLEELSYTAQVVDKWHKNQCTSVFDREDNYVGESCDNAYTLVLVYENHREELSVSGERFKSLLAGNTIDYSYTIGRLGFKRKVKITPHQEN
;
A
#
# COMPACT_ATOMS: atom_id res chain seq x y z
N MET A 1 42.98 40.39 9.98
CA MET A 1 42.30 39.46 10.93
C MET A 1 40.78 39.48 10.76
N THR A 2 40.16 40.60 10.42
CA THR A 2 38.70 40.76 10.23
C THR A 2 38.08 39.92 9.11
N ASP A 3 38.78 39.75 7.97
CA ASP A 3 38.23 39.04 6.80
C ASP A 3 38.07 37.53 7.03
N PHE A 4 38.94 36.94 7.86
CA PHE A 4 38.85 35.53 8.25
C PHE A 4 37.62 35.28 9.13
N TYR A 5 37.31 36.19 10.06
CA TYR A 5 36.10 36.08 10.89
C TYR A 5 34.82 36.26 10.07
N LEU A 6 34.82 37.12 9.06
CA LEU A 6 33.68 37.28 8.15
C LEU A 6 33.43 36.01 7.32
N LEU A 7 34.49 35.41 6.79
CA LEU A 7 34.41 34.15 6.03
C LEU A 7 33.86 33.00 6.90
N VAL A 8 34.38 32.84 8.12
CA VAL A 8 33.94 31.78 9.04
C VAL A 8 32.48 31.96 9.44
N ASN A 9 32.05 33.19 9.76
CA ASN A 9 30.64 33.47 10.09
C ASN A 9 29.69 33.22 8.90
N PHE A 10 30.13 33.52 7.68
CA PHE A 10 29.37 33.25 6.47
C PHE A 10 29.17 31.74 6.26
N VAL A 11 30.23 30.94 6.39
CA VAL A 11 30.17 29.48 6.23
C VAL A 11 29.29 28.83 7.31
N VAL A 12 29.42 29.25 8.57
CA VAL A 12 28.59 28.73 9.67
C VAL A 12 27.12 29.08 9.47
N SER A 13 26.82 30.30 9.03
CA SER A 13 25.44 30.72 8.75
C SER A 13 24.84 29.94 7.58
N LEU A 14 25.61 29.70 6.51
CA LEU A 14 25.17 28.93 5.35
C LEU A 14 24.88 27.46 5.73
N LEU A 15 25.72 26.85 6.57
CA LEU A 15 25.50 25.50 7.08
C LEU A 15 24.28 25.43 8.02
N GLY A 16 24.07 26.45 8.86
CA GLY A 16 22.90 26.54 9.74
C GLY A 16 21.58 26.66 8.97
N ILE A 17 21.55 27.46 7.90
CA ILE A 17 20.36 27.61 7.06
C ILE A 17 20.05 26.29 6.32
N ASN A 18 21.05 25.64 5.74
CA ASN A 18 20.85 24.37 5.04
C ASN A 18 20.35 23.26 5.97
N THR A 19 20.93 23.14 7.17
CA THR A 19 20.47 22.14 8.15
C THR A 19 19.05 22.43 8.64
N PHE A 20 18.71 23.70 8.89
CA PHE A 20 17.35 24.10 9.23
C PHE A 20 16.35 23.76 8.12
N LEU A 21 16.68 24.03 6.85
CA LEU A 21 15.83 23.70 5.70
C LEU A 21 15.63 22.18 5.54
N ILE A 22 16.67 21.38 5.75
CA ILE A 22 16.58 19.91 5.70
C ILE A 22 15.66 19.40 6.82
N ILE A 23 15.79 19.91 8.05
CA ILE A 23 14.94 19.53 9.18
C ILE A 23 13.49 19.95 8.94
N LEU A 24 13.27 21.15 8.40
CA LEU A 24 11.94 21.65 8.03
C LEU A 24 11.30 20.74 6.96
N PHE A 25 12.06 20.37 5.94
CA PHE A 25 11.57 19.47 4.90
C PHE A 25 11.24 18.07 5.46
N LEU A 26 12.13 17.49 6.28
CA LEU A 26 11.91 16.19 6.91
C LEU A 26 10.70 16.20 7.85
N SER A 27 10.50 17.26 8.64
CA SER A 27 9.36 17.39 9.54
C SER A 27 8.04 17.56 8.78
N VAL A 28 8.00 18.34 7.70
CA VAL A 28 6.81 18.44 6.84
C VAL A 28 6.48 17.07 6.22
N VAL A 29 7.48 16.37 5.69
CA VAL A 29 7.30 15.02 5.11
C VAL A 29 6.86 14.01 6.18
N ALA A 30 7.39 14.09 7.40
CA ALA A 30 7.05 13.19 8.50
C ALA A 30 5.63 13.43 9.05
N VAL A 31 5.21 14.68 9.21
CA VAL A 31 3.85 15.04 9.67
C VAL A 31 2.82 14.53 8.67
N ASP A 32 3.09 14.65 7.37
CA ASP A 32 2.16 14.22 6.30
C ASP A 32 2.10 12.69 6.10
N SER A 33 3.15 11.95 6.48
CA SER A 33 3.19 10.49 6.37
C SER A 33 2.32 9.76 7.42
N SER A 34 1.82 10.49 8.43
CA SER A 34 1.15 9.89 9.60
C SER A 34 -0.36 9.72 9.46
N LYS A 35 -1.01 10.38 8.48
CA LYS A 35 -2.47 10.33 8.36
C LYS A 35 -2.91 9.05 7.66
N LEU A 36 -3.25 8.05 8.45
CA LEU A 36 -3.92 6.83 8.03
C LEU A 36 -5.43 7.04 8.18
N GLU A 37 -6.16 6.85 7.09
CA GLU A 37 -7.62 6.92 7.08
C GLU A 37 -8.19 5.51 6.96
N GLU A 38 -9.11 5.16 7.86
CA GLU A 38 -9.82 3.88 7.80
C GLU A 38 -11.14 4.09 7.07
N LEU A 39 -11.34 3.32 6.00
CA LEU A 39 -12.54 3.34 5.18
C LEU A 39 -13.23 1.98 5.31
N SER A 40 -14.55 2.00 5.42
CA SER A 40 -15.37 0.81 5.56
C SER A 40 -16.62 0.93 4.71
N TYR A 41 -16.93 -0.13 3.97
CA TYR A 41 -18.04 -0.20 3.03
C TYR A 41 -18.74 -1.54 3.15
N THR A 42 -20.04 -1.55 2.88
CA THR A 42 -20.78 -2.77 2.56
C THR A 42 -20.62 -3.02 1.06
N ALA A 43 -19.99 -4.14 0.71
CA ALA A 43 -19.69 -4.50 -0.68
C ALA A 43 -20.38 -5.80 -1.07
N GLN A 44 -20.72 -5.93 -2.35
CA GLN A 44 -21.23 -7.17 -2.92
C GLN A 44 -20.14 -7.88 -3.72
N VAL A 45 -19.95 -9.17 -3.48
CA VAL A 45 -19.11 -10.01 -4.33
C VAL A 45 -19.91 -10.32 -5.59
N VAL A 46 -19.54 -9.74 -6.73
CA VAL A 46 -20.27 -9.94 -7.99
C VAL A 46 -19.69 -11.07 -8.83
N ASP A 47 -18.40 -11.37 -8.65
CA ASP A 47 -17.71 -12.43 -9.36
C ASP A 47 -16.48 -12.90 -8.56
N LYS A 48 -15.97 -14.08 -8.90
CA LYS A 48 -14.76 -14.65 -8.30
C LYS A 48 -14.10 -15.60 -9.29
N TRP A 49 -12.79 -15.50 -9.42
CA TRP A 49 -12.03 -16.39 -10.29
C TRP A 49 -10.68 -16.72 -9.67
N HIS A 50 -10.10 -17.84 -10.11
CA HIS A 50 -8.75 -18.21 -9.74
C HIS A 50 -7.96 -18.55 -11.00
N LYS A 51 -6.67 -18.29 -10.96
CA LYS A 51 -5.75 -18.71 -12.02
C LYS A 51 -4.46 -19.23 -11.39
N ASN A 52 -3.86 -20.21 -12.04
CA ASN A 52 -2.51 -20.61 -11.70
C ASN A 52 -1.56 -19.57 -12.32
N GLN A 53 -0.74 -18.92 -11.51
CA GLN A 53 0.28 -17.98 -11.96
C GLN A 53 1.65 -18.63 -11.79
N CYS A 54 2.32 -18.87 -12.90
CA CYS A 54 3.70 -19.35 -12.90
C CYS A 54 4.64 -18.20 -13.24
N THR A 55 5.66 -18.01 -12.42
CA THR A 55 6.76 -17.08 -12.68
C THR A 55 8.03 -17.87 -12.93
N SER A 56 8.75 -17.51 -13.98
CA SER A 56 10.06 -18.10 -14.26
C SER A 56 11.04 -17.71 -13.15
N VAL A 57 11.75 -18.70 -12.62
CA VAL A 57 12.79 -18.52 -11.62
C VAL A 57 14.12 -18.59 -12.33
N PHE A 58 14.94 -17.57 -12.10
CA PHE A 58 16.31 -17.50 -12.59
C PHE A 58 17.26 -17.56 -11.40
N ASP A 59 18.42 -18.19 -11.58
CA ASP A 59 19.49 -18.13 -10.59
C ASP A 59 20.18 -16.75 -10.61
N ARG A 60 21.22 -16.59 -9.80
CA ARG A 60 21.97 -15.34 -9.70
C ARG A 60 22.72 -14.97 -10.99
N GLU A 61 22.98 -15.94 -11.85
CA GLU A 61 23.69 -15.79 -13.13
C GLU A 61 22.70 -15.67 -14.31
N ASP A 62 21.42 -15.40 -14.03
CA ASP A 62 20.32 -15.32 -14.99
C ASP A 62 20.06 -16.62 -15.79
N ASN A 63 20.50 -17.78 -15.28
CA ASN A 63 20.12 -19.06 -15.88
C ASN A 63 18.70 -19.46 -15.44
N TYR A 64 17.88 -19.90 -16.38
CA TYR A 64 16.56 -20.45 -16.08
C TYR A 64 16.70 -21.74 -15.26
N VAL A 65 16.10 -21.76 -14.07
CA VAL A 65 16.13 -22.92 -13.15
C VAL A 65 14.77 -23.58 -12.96
N GLY A 66 13.70 -22.99 -13.48
CA GLY A 66 12.36 -23.57 -13.43
C GLY A 66 11.25 -22.52 -13.34
N GLU A 67 10.07 -22.96 -12.94
CA GLU A 67 8.90 -22.11 -12.71
C GLU A 67 8.43 -22.26 -11.26
N SER A 68 8.11 -21.15 -10.61
CA SER A 68 7.37 -21.11 -9.35
C SER A 68 5.91 -20.84 -9.67
N CYS A 69 5.05 -21.83 -9.46
CA CYS A 69 3.62 -21.69 -9.70
C CYS A 69 2.87 -21.52 -8.38
N ASP A 70 2.08 -20.46 -8.30
CA ASP A 70 1.18 -20.19 -7.18
C ASP A 70 -0.26 -19.99 -7.68
N ASN A 71 -1.22 -20.36 -6.84
CA ASN A 71 -2.62 -20.08 -7.10
C ASN A 71 -2.95 -18.64 -6.71
N ALA A 72 -3.37 -17.84 -7.70
CA ALA A 72 -3.90 -16.51 -7.47
C ALA A 72 -5.43 -16.57 -7.42
N TYR A 73 -6.00 -16.11 -6.32
CA TYR A 73 -7.44 -16.07 -6.09
C TYR A 73 -7.93 -14.61 -6.05
N THR A 74 -8.91 -14.29 -6.89
CA THR A 74 -9.42 -12.92 -7.03
C THR A 74 -10.92 -12.89 -6.78
N LEU A 75 -11.37 -11.90 -6.00
CA LEU A 75 -12.77 -11.53 -5.86
C LEU A 75 -13.04 -10.23 -6.59
N VAL A 76 -14.18 -10.12 -7.23
CA VAL A 76 -14.68 -8.88 -7.81
C VAL A 76 -15.75 -8.32 -6.90
N LEU A 77 -15.48 -7.15 -6.34
CA LEU A 77 -16.36 -6.46 -5.40
C LEU A 77 -17.01 -5.26 -6.08
N VAL A 78 -18.24 -4.97 -5.70
CA VAL A 78 -18.93 -3.72 -6.04
C VAL A 78 -19.40 -3.04 -4.76
N TYR A 79 -19.05 -1.77 -4.59
CA TYR A 79 -19.47 -0.92 -3.46
C TYR A 79 -19.52 0.54 -3.91
N GLU A 80 -20.51 1.32 -3.48
CA GLU A 80 -20.64 2.77 -3.79
C GLU A 80 -20.37 3.14 -5.27
N ASN A 81 -20.82 2.32 -6.22
CA ASN A 81 -20.57 2.46 -7.67
C ASN A 81 -19.11 2.24 -8.14
N HIS A 82 -18.24 1.73 -7.27
CA HIS A 82 -16.92 1.25 -7.61
C HIS A 82 -16.93 -0.26 -7.84
N ARG A 83 -16.16 -0.73 -8.83
CA ARG A 83 -15.82 -2.15 -9.04
C ARG A 83 -14.35 -2.33 -8.72
N GLU A 84 -14.02 -3.28 -7.85
CA GLU A 84 -12.65 -3.57 -7.43
C GLU A 84 -12.33 -5.05 -7.57
N GLU A 85 -11.14 -5.36 -8.08
CA GLU A 85 -10.62 -6.72 -8.11
C GLU A 85 -9.60 -6.89 -6.98
N LEU A 86 -9.91 -7.79 -6.05
CA LEU A 86 -9.15 -7.98 -4.83
C LEU A 86 -8.52 -9.37 -4.80
N SER A 87 -7.19 -9.41 -4.69
CA SER A 87 -6.46 -10.65 -4.44
C SER A 87 -6.68 -11.09 -2.99
N VAL A 88 -7.08 -12.34 -2.80
CA VAL A 88 -7.39 -12.91 -1.48
C VAL A 88 -6.69 -14.25 -1.28
N SER A 89 -6.64 -14.74 -0.04
CA SER A 89 -6.17 -16.10 0.23
C SER A 89 -7.16 -17.14 -0.30
N GLY A 90 -6.67 -18.34 -0.58
CA GLY A 90 -7.51 -19.46 -1.03
C GLY A 90 -8.62 -19.83 -0.04
N GLU A 91 -8.40 -19.66 1.27
CA GLU A 91 -9.43 -19.88 2.29
C GLU A 91 -10.56 -18.86 2.20
N ARG A 92 -10.23 -17.56 2.10
CA ARG A 92 -11.23 -16.49 1.92
C ARG A 92 -11.97 -16.63 0.60
N PHE A 93 -11.25 -17.04 -0.45
CA PHE A 93 -11.87 -17.34 -1.73
C PHE A 93 -12.89 -18.47 -1.59
N LYS A 94 -12.60 -19.54 -0.85
CA LYS A 94 -13.54 -20.66 -0.67
C LYS A 94 -14.77 -20.28 0.16
N SER A 95 -14.61 -19.45 1.18
CA SER A 95 -15.71 -19.08 2.08
C SER A 95 -16.70 -18.06 1.48
N LEU A 96 -16.27 -17.26 0.51
CA LEU A 96 -17.09 -16.22 -0.12
C LEU A 96 -17.63 -16.68 -1.47
N LEU A 97 -18.93 -16.47 -1.70
CA LEU A 97 -19.61 -16.78 -2.95
C LEU A 97 -20.01 -15.49 -3.68
N ALA A 98 -20.14 -15.57 -4.99
CA ALA A 98 -20.76 -14.50 -5.76
C ALA A 98 -22.23 -14.34 -5.31
N GLY A 99 -22.67 -13.10 -5.16
CA GLY A 99 -23.93 -12.70 -4.54
C GLY A 99 -23.81 -12.33 -3.06
N ASN A 100 -22.75 -12.76 -2.35
CA ASN A 100 -22.60 -12.45 -0.94
C ASN A 100 -22.39 -10.95 -0.70
N THR A 101 -23.07 -10.42 0.31
CA THR A 101 -22.75 -9.13 0.90
C THR A 101 -21.67 -9.31 1.96
N ILE A 102 -20.67 -8.44 1.95
CA ILE A 102 -19.52 -8.46 2.86
C ILE A 102 -19.28 -7.06 3.43
N ASP A 103 -18.74 -7.02 4.64
CA ASP A 103 -18.12 -5.81 5.16
C ASP A 103 -16.68 -5.76 4.67
N TYR A 104 -16.36 -4.71 3.92
CA TYR A 104 -15.06 -4.46 3.32
C TYR A 104 -14.45 -3.22 3.95
N SER A 105 -13.34 -3.38 4.65
CA SER A 105 -12.62 -2.26 5.23
C SER A 105 -11.14 -2.29 4.91
N TYR A 106 -10.54 -1.12 4.80
CA TYR A 106 -9.12 -0.96 4.57
C TYR A 106 -8.64 0.38 5.13
N THR A 107 -7.36 0.43 5.45
CA THR A 107 -6.68 1.68 5.78
C THR A 107 -5.96 2.21 4.56
N ILE A 108 -6.18 3.46 4.20
CA ILE A 108 -5.46 4.12 3.11
C ILE A 108 -4.50 5.16 3.70
N GLY A 109 -3.25 5.14 3.23
CA GLY A 109 -2.28 6.19 3.52
C GLY A 109 -2.29 7.28 2.45
N ARG A 110 -1.53 8.36 2.66
CA ARG A 110 -1.45 9.49 1.71
C ARG A 110 -1.04 9.10 0.28
N LEU A 111 -0.24 8.04 0.12
CA LEU A 111 0.17 7.52 -1.18
C LEU A 111 -0.95 6.74 -1.92
N GLY A 112 -2.14 6.62 -1.34
CA GLY A 112 -3.27 5.91 -1.93
C GLY A 112 -3.18 4.38 -1.83
N PHE A 113 -2.11 3.84 -1.25
CA PHE A 113 -1.97 2.39 -1.06
C PHE A 113 -2.88 1.89 0.06
N LYS A 114 -3.72 0.92 -0.29
CA LYS A 114 -4.57 0.20 0.66
C LYS A 114 -3.73 -0.74 1.53
N ARG A 115 -4.00 -0.74 2.83
CA ARG A 115 -3.36 -1.57 3.86
C ARG A 115 -4.42 -2.17 4.76
N LYS A 116 -4.05 -3.25 5.47
CA LYS A 116 -4.93 -3.91 6.46
C LYS A 116 -6.32 -4.26 5.93
N VAL A 117 -6.39 -4.78 4.70
CA VAL A 117 -7.64 -5.13 4.05
C VAL A 117 -8.37 -6.24 4.84
N LYS A 118 -9.55 -5.92 5.35
CA LYS A 118 -10.42 -6.82 6.09
C LYS A 118 -11.67 -7.08 5.28
N ILE A 119 -12.05 -8.35 5.21
CA ILE A 119 -13.28 -8.82 4.59
C ILE A 119 -13.94 -9.72 5.59
N THR A 120 -15.17 -9.40 5.97
CA THR A 120 -16.00 -10.26 6.82
C THR A 120 -17.36 -10.49 6.16
N PRO A 121 -17.96 -11.68 6.31
CA PRO A 121 -19.35 -11.89 5.92
C PRO A 121 -20.22 -10.83 6.60
N HIS A 122 -21.09 -10.17 5.84
CA HIS A 122 -22.04 -9.23 6.41
C HIS A 122 -23.05 -10.02 7.23
N GLN A 123 -23.15 -9.72 8.52
CA GLN A 123 -24.18 -10.30 9.38
C GLN A 123 -25.36 -9.33 9.43
N GLU A 124 -26.47 -9.68 8.80
CA GLU A 124 -27.75 -9.03 9.07
C GLU A 124 -28.17 -9.42 10.50
N ASN A 125 -28.33 -8.41 11.36
CA ASN A 125 -28.98 -8.53 12.66
C ASN A 125 -30.49 -8.34 12.51
#